data_AF-A0A1R1CCS7-F1
#
_entry.id   AF-A0A1R1CCS7-F1
#
_cell.length_a   1.000
_cell.length_b   1.000
_cell.length_c   1.000
_cell.angle_alpha   90.00
_cell.angle_beta   90.00
_cell.angle_gamma   90.00
#
_symmetry.space_group_name_H-M   'P 1'
#
loop_
_entity.id
_entity.type
_entity.pdbx_description
1 polymer ?
#
loop_
_entity_poly.entity_id
_entity_poly.type
_entity_poly.pdbx_seq_one_letter_code
_entity_poly.pdbx_strand_id
1 'polypeptide(L)' 'MHVVYTKTKFSESLRTLRKARGISQSKLATDLDIPESNIRRYESQNDTPSIERLKQLSELF' A
#
# COMPACT_ATOMS: atom_id res chain seq x y z
N MET A 1 -25.92 -9.27 -14.66
CA MET A 1 -24.92 -8.27 -14.22
C MET A 1 -23.57 -8.97 -14.10
N HIS A 2 -22.64 -8.72 -15.02
CA HIS A 2 -21.27 -9.23 -14.86
C HIS A 2 -20.55 -8.34 -13.84
N VAL A 3 -20.39 -8.83 -12.62
CA VAL A 3 -19.46 -8.21 -11.67
C VAL A 3 -18.07 -8.54 -12.17
N VAL A 4 -17.43 -7.58 -12.84
CA VAL A 4 -16.05 -7.71 -13.29
C VAL A 4 -15.17 -7.60 -12.05
N TYR A 5 -14.81 -8.72 -11.45
CA TYR A 5 -13.77 -8.75 -10.42
C TYR A 5 -12.42 -8.50 -11.10
N THR A 6 -12.09 -7.24 -11.35
CA THR A 6 -10.74 -6.86 -11.78
C THR A 6 -9.82 -7.04 -10.57
N LYS A 7 -8.86 -7.96 -10.68
CA LYS A 7 -7.77 -8.10 -9.71
C LYS A 7 -7.07 -6.75 -9.58
N THR A 8 -7.35 -6.03 -8.50
CA THR A 8 -6.72 -4.72 -8.25
C THR A 8 -5.24 -4.96 -8.00
N LYS A 9 -4.36 -4.18 -8.64
CA LYS A 9 -2.92 -4.32 -8.41
C LYS A 9 -2.61 -3.89 -6.97
N PHE A 10 -1.70 -4.60 -6.29
CA PHE A 10 -1.28 -4.28 -4.91
C PHE A 10 -0.99 -2.78 -4.71
N SER A 11 -0.31 -2.16 -5.68
CA SER A 11 0.01 -0.73 -5.67
C SER A 11 -1.22 0.18 -5.59
N GLU A 12 -2.28 -0.17 -6.33
CA GLU A 12 -3.54 0.58 -6.36
C GLU A 12 -4.32 0.37 -5.07
N SER A 13 -4.37 -0.87 -4.56
CA SER A 13 -5.01 -1.19 -3.28
C SER A 13 -4.36 -0.44 -2.13
N LEU A 14 -3.02 -0.48 -2.03
CA LEU A 14 -2.27 0.23 -0.99
C LEU A 14 -2.54 1.74 -1.03
N ARG A 15 -2.44 2.33 -2.22
CA ARG A 15 -2.70 3.77 -2.41
C ARG A 15 -4.13 4.14 -2.03
N THR A 16 -5.10 3.30 -2.35
CA THR A 16 -6.52 3.51 -2.05
C THR A 16 -6.77 3.46 -0.55
N LEU A 17 -6.27 2.43 0.14
CA LEU A 17 -6.39 2.28 1.59
C LEU A 17 -5.73 3.44 2.33
N ARG A 18 -4.51 3.82 1.93
CA ARG A 18 -3.80 4.97 2.52
C ARG A 18 -4.60 6.27 2.39
N LYS A 19 -5.13 6.54 1.19
CA LYS A 19 -5.95 7.74 0.94
C LYS A 19 -7.28 7.70 1.69
N ALA A 20 -7.94 6.56 1.78
CA ALA A 20 -9.16 6.38 2.56
C ALA A 20 -8.95 6.70 4.04
N ARG A 21 -7.74 6.45 4.56
CA ARG A 21 -7.32 6.82 5.91
C ARG A 21 -6.84 8.28 6.07
N GLY A 22 -6.75 9.04 4.97
CA GLY A 22 -6.36 10.46 5.00
C GLY A 22 -4.88 10.74 5.30
N ILE A 23 -4.00 9.73 5.22
CA ILE A 23 -2.58 9.89 5.57
C ILE A 23 -1.67 10.06 4.34
N SER A 24 -0.55 10.76 4.49
CA SER A 24 0.47 10.94 3.45
C SER A 24 1.35 9.70 3.27
N GLN A 25 2.12 9.63 2.17
CA GLN A 25 3.12 8.56 1.96
C GLN A 25 4.18 8.60 3.06
N SER A 26 4.72 9.79 3.37
CA SER A 26 5.62 10.03 4.51
C SER A 26 5.06 9.51 5.83
N LYS A 27 3.79 9.80 6.18
CA LYS A 27 3.19 9.31 7.43
C LYS A 27 3.10 7.79 7.49
N LEU A 28 2.68 7.15 6.40
CA LEU A 28 2.66 5.69 6.31
C LEU A 28 4.07 5.10 6.45
N ALA A 29 5.08 5.76 5.87
CA ALA A 29 6.47 5.33 5.98
C ALA A 29 6.98 5.43 7.42
N THR A 30 6.66 6.50 8.14
CA THR A 30 6.93 6.64 9.58
C THR A 30 6.26 5.54 10.39
N ASP A 31 5.00 5.22 10.12
CA ASP A 31 4.25 4.20 10.86
C ASP A 31 4.81 2.78 10.65
N LEU A 32 5.42 2.53 9.50
CA LEU A 32 6.07 1.26 9.17
C LEU A 32 7.56 1.25 9.48
N ASP A 33 8.11 2.35 9.98
CA ASP A 33 9.55 2.56 10.20
C ASP A 33 10.40 2.22 8.96
N ILE A 34 10.03 2.79 7.81
CA ILE A 34 10.76 2.64 6.54
C ILE A 34 10.95 3.97 5.80
N PRO A 35 11.91 4.06 4.87
CA PRO A 35 12.02 5.21 3.97
C PRO A 35 10.75 5.45 3.15
N GLU A 36 10.33 6.71 3.01
CA GLU A 36 9.19 7.10 2.17
C GLU A 36 9.32 6.65 0.71
N SER A 37 10.56 6.56 0.20
CA SER A 37 10.85 6.03 -1.13
C SER A 37 10.31 4.62 -1.34
N ASN A 38 10.24 3.78 -0.30
CA ASN A 38 9.65 2.44 -0.39
C ASN A 38 8.13 2.52 -0.61
N ILE A 39 7.42 3.39 0.12
CA ILE A 39 5.98 3.61 -0.10
C ILE A 39 5.73 4.09 -1.53
N ARG A 40 6.54 5.04 -2.01
CA ARG A 40 6.45 5.50 -3.39
C ARG A 40 6.64 4.36 -4.39
N ARG A 41 7.62 3.47 -4.18
CA ARG A 41 7.86 2.30 -5.05
C ARG A 41 6.70 1.31 -5.01
N TYR A 42 6.18 0.99 -3.82
CA TYR A 42 5.00 0.15 -3.67
C TYR A 42 3.78 0.70 -4.40
N GLU A 43 3.55 2.01 -4.37
CA GLU A 43 2.39 2.65 -5.03
C GLU A 43 2.58 2.91 -6.53
N SER A 44 3.81 2.85 -7.08
CA SER A 44 4.08 3.30 -8.46
C SER A 44 4.91 2.37 -9.36
N GLN A 45 5.73 1.47 -8.82
CA GLN A 45 6.70 0.69 -9.59
C GLN A 45 6.40 -0.82 -9.63
N ASN A 46 5.20 -1.23 -9.22
CA ASN A 46 4.80 -2.64 -9.12
C ASN A 46 5.79 -3.48 -8.28
N ASP A 47 6.42 -2.83 -7.32
CA ASP A 47 7.36 -3.45 -6.40
C ASP A 47 6.61 -4.21 -5.31
N THR A 48 7.10 -5.39 -4.96
CA THR A 48 6.44 -6.28 -4.00
C THR A 48 7.16 -6.17 -2.65
N PRO A 49 6.48 -5.76 -1.56
CA PRO A 49 7.06 -5.74 -0.23
C PRO A 49 7.44 -7.15 0.23
N SER A 50 8.35 -7.23 1.22
CA SER A 50 8.59 -8.50 1.89
C SER A 50 7.33 -9.00 2.61
N ILE A 51 7.29 -10.32 2.91
CA ILE A 51 6.18 -10.94 3.64
C ILE A 51 5.93 -10.26 5.00
N GLU A 52 6.98 -9.81 5.67
CA GLU A 52 6.90 -9.10 6.94
C GLU A 52 6.19 -7.74 6.77
N ARG A 53 6.54 -7.00 5.71
CA ARG A 53 5.90 -5.71 5.41
C ARG A 53 4.44 -5.89 5.01
N LEU A 54 4.11 -6.95 4.28
CA LEU A 54 2.73 -7.29 3.96
C LEU A 54 1.90 -7.56 5.21
N LYS A 55 2.46 -8.26 6.22
CA LYS A 55 1.79 -8.47 7.51
C LYS A 55 1.51 -7.15 8.23
N GLN A 56 2.52 -6.29 8.36
CA GLN A 56 2.34 -4.99 9.00
C GLN A 56 1.29 -4.14 8.27
N LEU A 57 1.32 -4.13 6.94
CA LEU A 57 0.31 -3.44 6.14
C LEU A 57 -1.10 -3.99 6.38
N SER A 58 -1.25 -5.31 6.55
CA SER A 58 -2.54 -5.94 6.87
C SER A 58 -3.02 -5.72 8.30
N GLU A 59 -2.12 -5.40 9.23
CA GLU A 59 -2.48 -4.99 10.58
C GLU A 59 -2.87 -3.51 10.62
N LEU A 60 -2.29 -2.71 9.71
CA LEU A 60 -2.57 -1.30 9.60
C LEU A 60 -3.92 -1.03 8.92
N PHE A 61 -4.34 -1.83 7.94
CA PHE A 61 -5.52 -1.62 7.09
C PHE A 61 -6.46 -2.82 7.10
#